data_AF-A0A1I1DVZ3-F1
#
_entry.id   AF-A0A1I1DVZ3-F1
#
_cell.length_a   1.000
_cell.length_b   1.000
_cell.length_c   1.000
_cell.angle_alpha   90.00
_cell.angle_beta   90.00
_cell.angle_gamma   90.00
#
_symmetry.space_group_name_H-M   'P 1'
#
loop_
_entity.id
_entity.type
_entity.pdbx_description
1 polymer ?
#
loop_
_entity_poly.entity_id
_entity_poly.type
_entity_poly.pdbx_seq_one_letter_code
_entity_poly.pdbx_strand_id
1 'polypeptide(L)'
;MTSDPDSDADPDVADGDDLELTEAEEQALHAMQLGIEYIYRAYGSLLEFHHHVGRAMNRMADAEDELREAGHEEWADQLRDEHLPAGAIDDRWTFELVDEFSAEFLEEMDDLEASVREDLADGTPHVSERRHKQHLRERADSDEYGGGEAERGRGGENDNDGGDGTEDDG
;
A
#
# COMPACT_ATOMS: atom_id res chain seq x y z
N MET A 1 -29.37 -30.44 24.19
CA MET A 1 -28.34 -30.50 23.13
C MET A 1 -27.87 -29.08 22.96
N THR A 2 -26.76 -28.78 23.62
CA THR A 2 -26.10 -27.47 23.61
C THR A 2 -25.52 -27.26 22.22
N SER A 3 -25.81 -26.11 21.62
CA SER A 3 -25.14 -25.65 20.41
C SER A 3 -23.87 -24.93 20.86
N ASP A 4 -22.71 -25.42 20.45
CA ASP A 4 -21.44 -24.70 20.53
C ASP A 4 -21.42 -23.58 19.47
N PRO A 5 -21.16 -22.33 19.85
CA PRO A 5 -20.96 -21.22 18.92
C PRO A 5 -19.49 -20.80 18.93
N ASP A 6 -18.58 -21.66 18.47
CA ASP A 6 -17.19 -21.27 18.21
C ASP A 6 -16.70 -22.10 17.02
N SER A 7 -16.94 -21.58 15.82
CA SER A 7 -16.24 -22.01 14.62
C SER A 7 -16.27 -20.85 13.63
N ASP A 8 -15.65 -19.74 14.02
CA ASP A 8 -15.18 -18.69 13.10
C ASP A 8 -13.94 -19.17 12.34
N ALA A 9 -14.03 -20.36 11.73
CA ALA A 9 -13.08 -20.77 10.70
C ALA A 9 -13.61 -20.17 9.40
N ASP A 10 -13.05 -19.02 9.01
CA ASP A 10 -13.27 -18.42 7.69
C ASP A 10 -12.84 -19.45 6.62
N PRO A 11 -13.78 -20.05 5.88
CA PRO A 11 -13.50 -21.25 5.11
C PRO A 11 -13.08 -20.89 3.68
N ASP A 12 -12.09 -20.01 3.48
CA ASP A 12 -11.46 -19.85 2.16
C ASP A 12 -10.14 -19.05 2.17
N VAL A 13 -9.22 -19.39 3.07
CA VAL A 13 -7.86 -18.88 3.00
C VAL A 13 -6.94 -20.05 3.23
N ALA A 14 -6.38 -20.63 2.17
CA ALA A 14 -5.19 -21.47 2.30
C ALA A 14 -4.17 -20.65 3.11
N ASP A 15 -3.90 -21.09 4.34
CA ASP A 15 -2.82 -20.53 5.13
C ASP A 15 -1.56 -20.74 4.30
N GLY A 16 -0.80 -19.66 4.01
CA GLY A 16 0.45 -19.72 3.24
C GLY A 16 1.57 -20.55 3.92
N ASP A 17 1.19 -21.30 4.94
CA ASP A 17 1.99 -22.19 5.76
C ASP A 17 2.20 -23.55 5.08
N ASP A 18 1.25 -24.01 4.24
CA ASP A 18 1.38 -25.28 3.51
C ASP A 18 2.23 -25.18 2.22
N LEU A 19 2.67 -23.96 1.86
CA LEU A 19 3.53 -23.73 0.70
C LEU A 19 5.00 -24.03 1.04
N GLU A 20 5.59 -25.04 0.40
CA GLU A 20 7.02 -25.36 0.54
C GLU A 20 7.90 -24.42 -0.31
N LEU A 21 8.02 -23.16 0.12
CA LEU A 21 8.90 -22.16 -0.50
C LEU A 21 10.31 -22.15 0.10
N THR A 22 11.33 -22.01 -0.74
CA THR A 22 12.65 -21.59 -0.28
C THR A 22 12.63 -20.12 0.18
N GLU A 23 13.57 -19.76 1.06
CA GLU A 23 13.73 -18.37 1.51
C GLU A 23 13.97 -17.40 0.35
N ALA A 24 14.63 -17.85 -0.72
CA ALA A 24 14.88 -17.05 -1.91
C ALA A 24 13.62 -16.82 -2.74
N GLU A 25 12.76 -17.84 -2.89
CA GLU A 25 11.47 -17.72 -3.58
C GLU A 25 10.51 -16.81 -2.81
N GLU A 26 10.43 -16.96 -1.49
CA GLU A 26 9.62 -16.10 -0.65
C GLU A 26 10.06 -14.62 -0.76
N GLN A 27 11.36 -14.36 -0.67
CA GLN A 27 11.91 -13.00 -0.85
C GLN A 27 11.63 -12.44 -2.24
N ALA A 28 11.73 -13.27 -3.29
CA ALA A 28 11.45 -12.84 -4.66
C ALA A 28 9.97 -12.46 -4.84
N LEU A 29 9.04 -13.29 -4.36
CA LEU A 29 7.60 -13.01 -4.40
C LEU A 29 7.25 -11.72 -3.66
N HIS A 30 7.80 -11.52 -2.45
CA HIS A 30 7.60 -10.29 -1.70
C HIS A 30 8.15 -9.07 -2.45
N ALA A 31 9.34 -9.17 -3.03
CA ALA A 31 9.95 -8.09 -3.81
C ALA A 31 9.13 -7.74 -5.06
N MET A 32 8.59 -8.74 -5.76
CA MET A 32 7.72 -8.52 -6.92
C MET A 32 6.41 -7.82 -6.52
N GLN A 33 5.76 -8.27 -5.45
CA GLN A 33 4.55 -7.64 -4.92
C GLN A 33 4.78 -6.16 -4.58
N LEU A 34 5.88 -5.83 -3.89
CA LEU A 34 6.26 -4.45 -3.60
C LEU A 34 6.57 -3.67 -4.89
N GLY A 35 7.26 -4.29 -5.84
CA GLY A 35 7.55 -3.69 -7.14
C GLY A 35 6.28 -3.27 -7.89
N ILE A 36 5.31 -4.17 -8.02
CA ILE A 36 4.01 -3.90 -8.63
C ILE A 36 3.26 -2.78 -7.91
N GLU A 37 3.27 -2.78 -6.58
CA GLU A 37 2.66 -1.70 -5.80
C GLU A 37 3.26 -0.32 -6.15
N TYR A 38 4.58 -0.24 -6.32
CA TYR A 38 5.24 0.99 -6.77
C TYR A 38 4.91 1.36 -8.22
N ILE A 39 4.74 0.39 -9.11
CA ILE A 39 4.32 0.64 -10.49
C ILE A 39 2.89 1.21 -10.52
N TYR A 40 1.96 0.66 -9.73
CA TYR A 40 0.62 1.22 -9.59
C TYR A 40 0.63 2.64 -9.00
N ARG A 41 1.51 2.93 -8.03
CA ARG A 41 1.70 4.31 -7.52
C ARG A 41 2.23 5.26 -8.59
N ALA A 42 3.16 4.80 -9.43
CA ALA A 42 3.66 5.58 -10.56
C ALA A 42 2.54 5.86 -11.56
N TYR A 43 1.71 4.87 -11.88
CA TYR A 43 0.53 5.04 -12.73
C TYR A 43 -0.46 6.06 -12.14
N GLY A 44 -0.74 5.98 -10.84
CA GLY A 44 -1.56 6.99 -10.15
C GLY A 44 -0.99 8.41 -10.25
N SER A 45 0.33 8.54 -10.15
CA SER A 45 1.02 9.84 -10.31
C SER A 45 0.94 10.35 -11.76
N LEU A 46 0.99 9.45 -12.75
CA LEU A 46 0.83 9.79 -14.17
C LEU A 46 -0.60 10.28 -14.47
N LEU A 47 -1.62 9.64 -13.89
CA LEU A 47 -3.01 10.10 -13.96
C LEU A 47 -3.18 11.48 -13.30
N GLU A 48 -2.56 11.69 -12.14
CA GLU A 48 -2.60 13.00 -11.48
C GLU A 48 -1.95 14.09 -12.36
N PHE A 49 -0.78 13.80 -12.94
CA PHE A 49 -0.12 14.68 -13.90
C PHE A 49 -1.03 15.01 -15.09
N HIS A 50 -1.65 13.99 -15.71
CA HIS A 50 -2.60 14.18 -16.80
C HIS A 50 -3.75 15.13 -16.41
N HIS A 51 -4.37 14.93 -15.24
CA HIS A 51 -5.44 15.80 -14.76
C HIS A 51 -4.98 17.25 -14.51
N HIS A 52 -3.78 17.45 -13.95
CA HIS A 52 -3.24 18.80 -13.76
C HIS A 52 -2.98 19.50 -15.09
N VAL A 53 -2.42 18.81 -16.08
CA VAL A 53 -2.21 19.36 -17.42
C VAL A 53 -3.55 19.68 -18.09
N GLY A 54 -4.53 18.79 -18.05
CA GLY A 54 -5.87 19.05 -18.60
C GLY A 54 -6.55 20.27 -17.97
N ARG A 55 -6.45 20.44 -16.64
CA ARG A 55 -6.93 21.65 -15.95
C ARG A 55 -6.19 22.91 -16.41
N ALA A 56 -4.88 22.84 -16.58
CA ALA A 56 -4.10 23.97 -17.07
C ALA A 56 -4.50 24.35 -18.50
N MET A 57 -4.68 23.37 -19.39
CA MET A 57 -5.11 23.61 -20.78
C MET A 57 -6.51 24.23 -20.85
N ASN A 58 -7.45 23.82 -20.00
CA ASN A 58 -8.75 24.48 -19.88
C ASN A 58 -8.59 25.97 -19.51
N ARG A 59 -7.73 26.29 -18.54
CA ARG A 59 -7.48 27.68 -18.16
C ARG A 59 -6.80 28.49 -19.28
N MET A 60 -5.95 27.86 -20.08
CA MET A 60 -5.35 28.47 -21.26
C MET A 60 -6.39 28.74 -22.36
N ALA A 61 -7.38 27.86 -22.53
CA ALA A 61 -8.51 28.09 -23.44
C ALA A 61 -9.39 29.25 -22.95
N ASP A 62 -9.69 29.33 -21.64
CA ASP A 62 -10.38 30.50 -21.08
C ASP A 62 -9.60 31.81 -21.35
N ALA A 63 -8.26 31.75 -21.24
CA ALA A 63 -7.40 32.90 -21.53
C ALA A 63 -7.40 33.30 -23.01
N GLU A 64 -7.55 32.34 -23.95
CA GLU A 64 -7.76 32.64 -25.36
C GLU A 64 -8.99 33.54 -25.56
N ASP A 65 -10.12 33.15 -24.97
CA ASP A 65 -11.37 33.92 -25.05
C ASP A 65 -11.23 35.30 -24.39
N GLU A 66 -10.63 35.36 -23.20
CA GLU A 66 -10.36 36.62 -22.48
C GLU A 66 -9.47 37.57 -23.30
N LEU A 67 -8.43 37.06 -23.98
CA LEU A 67 -7.56 37.84 -24.85
C LEU A 67 -8.31 38.38 -26.06
N ARG A 68 -9.19 37.57 -26.66
CA ARG A 68 -10.03 37.98 -27.79
C ARG A 68 -11.00 39.10 -27.39
N GLU A 69 -11.67 38.95 -26.24
CA GLU A 69 -12.55 39.99 -25.69
C GLU A 69 -11.81 41.29 -25.37
N ALA A 70 -10.55 41.20 -24.94
CA ALA A 70 -9.70 42.36 -24.68
C ALA A 70 -9.12 43.01 -25.96
N GLY A 71 -9.36 42.43 -27.15
CA GLY A 71 -8.87 42.94 -28.44
C GLY A 71 -7.44 42.51 -28.79
N HIS A 72 -6.92 41.46 -28.16
CA HIS A 72 -5.59 40.90 -28.38
C HIS A 72 -5.61 39.66 -29.29
N GLU A 73 -6.15 39.81 -30.51
CA GLU A 73 -6.37 38.70 -31.45
C GLU A 73 -5.08 37.93 -31.80
N GLU A 74 -3.94 38.59 -31.96
CA GLU A 74 -2.67 37.92 -32.31
C GLU A 74 -2.26 36.87 -31.25
N TRP A 75 -2.41 37.19 -29.97
CA TRP A 75 -2.09 36.25 -28.88
C TRP A 75 -3.14 35.16 -28.75
N ALA A 76 -4.42 35.49 -28.95
CA ALA A 76 -5.50 34.50 -28.96
C ALA A 76 -5.31 33.49 -30.11
N ASP A 77 -4.98 33.97 -31.31
CA ASP A 77 -4.74 33.14 -32.48
C ASP A 77 -3.50 32.23 -32.28
N GLN A 78 -2.42 32.75 -31.70
CA GLN A 78 -1.25 31.93 -31.36
C GLN A 78 -1.59 30.82 -30.35
N LEU A 79 -2.37 31.12 -29.30
CA LEU A 79 -2.83 30.09 -28.37
C LEU A 79 -3.67 29.02 -29.08
N ARG A 80 -4.65 29.44 -29.88
CA ARG A 80 -5.58 28.57 -30.61
C ARG A 80 -4.89 27.66 -31.61
N ASP A 81 -3.98 28.23 -32.41
CA ASP A 81 -3.43 27.54 -33.59
C ASP A 81 -2.15 26.78 -33.28
N GLU A 82 -1.35 27.25 -32.31
CA GLU A 82 -0.03 26.70 -32.02
C GLU A 82 0.03 25.96 -30.69
N HIS A 83 -0.50 26.52 -29.60
CA HIS A 83 -0.24 26.00 -28.26
C HIS A 83 -1.30 25.03 -27.71
N LEU A 84 -2.58 25.34 -27.85
CA LEU A 84 -3.67 24.47 -27.39
C LEU A 84 -3.77 23.13 -28.14
N PRO A 85 -3.53 23.05 -29.46
CA PRO A 85 -3.56 21.77 -30.16
C PRO A 85 -2.24 20.98 -30.03
N ALA A 86 -1.16 21.61 -29.56
CA ALA A 86 0.13 20.95 -29.41
C ALA A 86 0.08 19.87 -28.32
N GLY A 87 0.79 18.77 -28.56
CA GLY A 87 1.05 17.78 -27.52
C GLY A 87 1.99 18.31 -26.45
N ALA A 88 1.92 17.70 -25.27
CA ALA A 88 2.77 18.07 -24.13
C ALA A 88 4.22 17.59 -24.31
N ILE A 89 4.44 16.44 -24.97
CA ILE A 89 5.76 15.82 -25.15
C ILE A 89 5.84 15.19 -26.54
N ASP A 90 6.75 15.66 -27.39
CA ASP A 90 6.93 15.16 -28.77
C ASP A 90 5.60 15.02 -29.54
N ASP A 91 4.76 16.06 -29.49
CA ASP A 91 3.41 16.12 -30.06
C ASP A 91 2.38 15.12 -29.48
N ARG A 92 2.73 14.32 -28.47
CA ARG A 92 1.79 13.46 -27.76
C ARG A 92 1.02 14.19 -26.68
N TRP A 93 -0.25 13.89 -26.58
CA TRP A 93 -1.12 14.32 -25.51
C TRP A 93 -0.92 13.43 -24.29
N THR A 94 -1.10 13.99 -23.09
CA THR A 94 -0.80 13.26 -21.86
C THR A 94 -1.70 12.05 -21.63
N PHE A 95 -2.89 11.99 -22.24
CA PHE A 95 -3.74 10.80 -22.19
C PHE A 95 -3.12 9.63 -22.97
N GLU A 96 -2.40 9.89 -24.07
CA GLU A 96 -1.74 8.84 -24.85
C GLU A 96 -0.64 8.18 -24.01
N LEU A 97 0.08 8.97 -23.21
CA LEU A 97 1.07 8.44 -22.26
C LEU A 97 0.44 7.59 -21.17
N VAL A 98 -0.74 7.99 -20.66
CA VAL A 98 -1.50 7.22 -19.67
C VAL A 98 -1.94 5.88 -20.27
N ASP A 99 -2.53 5.93 -21.46
CA ASP A 99 -3.04 4.76 -22.16
C ASP A 99 -1.90 3.77 -22.47
N GLU A 100 -0.82 4.24 -23.09
CA GLU A 100 0.38 3.44 -23.42
C GLU A 100 1.01 2.82 -22.16
N PHE A 101 1.18 3.61 -21.09
CA PHE A 101 1.72 3.08 -19.83
C PHE A 101 0.84 1.98 -19.24
N SER A 102 -0.48 2.15 -19.27
CA SER A 102 -1.42 1.22 -18.65
C SER A 102 -1.58 -0.08 -19.45
N ALA A 103 -1.67 0.02 -20.77
CA ALA A 103 -1.96 -1.09 -21.68
C ALA A 103 -0.73 -1.88 -22.12
N GLU A 104 0.48 -1.32 -21.91
CA GLU A 104 1.72 -2.01 -22.23
C GLU A 104 2.46 -2.33 -20.93
N PHE A 105 3.15 -1.34 -20.36
CA PHE A 105 4.11 -1.61 -19.28
C PHE A 105 3.47 -2.12 -17.99
N LEU A 106 2.34 -1.53 -17.54
CA LEU A 106 1.67 -1.94 -16.31
C LEU A 106 1.07 -3.35 -16.45
N GLU A 107 0.34 -3.61 -17.55
CA GLU A 107 -0.27 -4.90 -17.84
C GLU A 107 0.79 -6.01 -17.92
N GLU A 108 1.87 -5.80 -18.67
CA GLU A 108 2.95 -6.79 -18.80
C GLU A 108 3.62 -7.15 -17.46
N MET A 109 3.82 -6.16 -16.58
CA MET A 109 4.43 -6.39 -15.27
C MET A 109 3.47 -7.12 -14.33
N ASP A 110 2.19 -6.75 -14.33
CA ASP A 110 1.15 -7.39 -13.50
C ASP A 110 0.95 -8.85 -13.90
N ASP A 111 0.88 -9.13 -15.21
CA ASP A 111 0.78 -10.49 -15.75
C ASP A 111 1.99 -11.35 -15.39
N LEU A 112 3.20 -10.78 -15.42
CA LEU A 112 4.42 -11.47 -15.02
C LEU A 112 4.41 -11.81 -13.53
N GLU A 113 4.00 -10.87 -12.65
CA GLU A 113 3.85 -11.14 -11.23
C GLU A 113 2.83 -12.25 -10.98
N ALA A 114 1.67 -12.16 -11.60
CA ALA A 114 0.60 -13.12 -11.44
C ALA A 114 1.05 -14.52 -11.86
N SER A 115 1.77 -14.62 -12.99
CA SER A 115 2.30 -15.90 -13.49
C SER A 115 3.34 -16.51 -12.54
N VAL A 116 4.28 -15.70 -12.04
CA VAL A 116 5.31 -16.19 -11.10
C VAL A 116 4.68 -16.61 -9.76
N ARG A 117 3.69 -15.86 -9.27
CA ARG A 117 2.96 -16.20 -8.04
C ARG A 117 2.09 -17.44 -8.22
N GLU A 118 1.46 -17.62 -9.37
CA GLU A 118 0.73 -18.86 -9.70
C GLU A 118 1.68 -20.06 -9.66
N ASP A 119 2.82 -19.96 -10.33
CA ASP A 119 3.78 -21.06 -10.46
C ASP A 119 4.47 -21.44 -9.13
N LEU A 120 4.79 -20.46 -8.29
CA LEU A 120 5.57 -20.69 -7.06
C LEU A 120 4.71 -20.83 -5.80
N ALA A 121 3.54 -20.19 -5.76
CA ALA A 121 2.74 -20.04 -4.55
C ALA A 121 1.26 -20.41 -4.75
N ASP A 122 0.93 -21.14 -5.81
CA ASP A 122 -0.45 -21.54 -6.16
C ASP A 122 -1.42 -20.35 -6.15
N GLY A 123 -0.93 -19.20 -6.62
CA GLY A 123 -1.70 -17.95 -6.69
C GLY A 123 -1.85 -17.23 -5.33
N THR A 124 -1.29 -17.74 -4.24
CA THR A 124 -1.45 -17.17 -2.89
C THR A 124 -0.75 -15.81 -2.77
N PRO A 125 -1.47 -14.71 -2.49
CA PRO A 125 -0.87 -13.40 -2.31
C PRO A 125 -0.36 -13.21 -0.87
N HIS A 126 0.60 -12.30 -0.69
CA HIS A 126 1.09 -11.86 0.63
C HIS A 126 1.67 -13.00 1.49
N VAL A 127 2.40 -13.94 0.89
CA VAL A 127 2.92 -15.13 1.61
C VAL A 127 3.76 -14.72 2.83
N SER A 128 4.70 -13.78 2.66
CA SER A 128 5.55 -13.29 3.75
C SER A 128 4.76 -12.61 4.87
N GLU A 129 3.78 -11.77 4.53
CA GLU A 129 2.95 -11.11 5.53
C GLU A 129 2.04 -12.10 6.28
N ARG A 130 1.56 -13.14 5.60
CA ARG A 130 0.80 -14.23 6.23
C ARG A 130 1.66 -15.02 7.22
N ARG A 131 2.87 -15.41 6.84
CA ARG A 131 3.83 -16.08 7.74
C ARG A 131 4.21 -15.22 8.93
N HIS A 132 4.47 -13.93 8.70
CA HIS A 132 4.74 -12.99 9.79
C HIS A 132 3.54 -12.85 10.74
N LYS A 133 2.32 -12.76 10.21
CA LYS A 133 1.08 -12.74 11.01
C LYS A 133 0.95 -14.00 11.87
N GLN A 134 1.27 -15.17 11.33
CA GLN A 134 1.27 -16.43 12.08
C GLN A 134 2.30 -16.43 13.21
N HIS A 135 3.56 -16.05 12.93
CA HIS A 135 4.59 -15.97 13.96
C HIS A 135 4.20 -15.03 15.12
N LEU A 136 3.56 -13.90 14.81
CA LEU A 136 3.03 -12.98 15.82
C LEU A 136 1.93 -13.63 16.69
N ARG A 137 1.09 -14.49 16.11
CA ARG A 137 0.03 -15.24 16.83
C ARG A 137 0.62 -16.32 17.72
N GLU A 138 1.53 -17.14 17.20
CA GLU A 138 2.20 -18.22 17.96
C GLU A 138 2.92 -17.67 19.19
N ARG A 139 3.60 -16.53 19.04
CA ARG A 139 4.23 -15.84 20.16
C ARG A 139 3.20 -15.44 21.23
N ALA A 140 2.06 -14.85 20.83
CA ALA A 140 1.03 -14.43 21.76
C ALA A 140 0.43 -15.62 22.55
N ASP A 141 0.18 -16.75 21.87
CA ASP A 141 -0.36 -17.96 22.50
C ASP A 141 0.65 -18.58 23.49
N SER A 142 1.96 -18.48 23.19
CA SER A 142 3.02 -18.96 24.08
C SER A 142 3.16 -18.11 25.36
N ASP A 143 2.94 -16.80 25.26
CA ASP A 143 2.94 -15.87 26.39
C ASP A 143 1.72 -16.10 27.31
N GLU A 144 0.56 -16.49 26.75
CA GLU A 144 -0.64 -16.86 27.51
C GLU A 144 -0.45 -18.17 28.33
N TYR A 145 0.26 -19.16 27.78
CA TYR A 145 0.59 -20.40 28.48
C TYR A 145 1.72 -20.26 29.53
N GLY A 146 2.59 -19.24 29.41
CA GLY A 146 3.72 -19.00 30.33
C GLY A 146 3.37 -18.25 31.63
N GLY A 147 2.19 -17.64 31.72
CA GLY A 147 1.76 -16.82 32.87
C GLY A 147 1.20 -17.59 34.07
N GLY A 148 1.04 -18.92 33.99
CA GLY A 148 0.31 -19.73 34.98
C GLY A 148 1.09 -20.29 36.17
N GLU A 149 2.43 -20.24 36.18
CA GLU A 149 3.24 -20.93 37.21
C GLU A 149 3.94 -20.00 38.23
N ALA A 150 3.49 -18.75 38.36
CA ALA A 150 4.07 -17.79 39.31
C ALA A 150 3.22 -17.52 40.56
N GLU A 151 2.41 -18.46 41.04
CA GLU A 151 1.87 -18.38 42.42
C GLU A 151 1.77 -19.77 43.07
N ARG A 152 2.82 -20.14 43.82
CA ARG A 152 2.70 -20.90 45.09
C ARG A 152 4.07 -21.06 45.75
N GLY A 153 4.28 -20.26 46.80
CA GLY A 153 5.03 -20.71 47.96
C GLY A 153 6.30 -19.94 48.30
N ARG A 154 6.15 -18.92 49.16
CA ARG A 154 6.85 -18.91 50.46
C ARG A 154 6.27 -17.84 51.37
N GLY A 155 5.55 -18.30 52.40
CA GLY A 155 5.39 -17.54 53.64
C GLY A 155 6.72 -17.48 54.39
N GLY A 156 6.90 -16.42 55.16
CA GLY A 156 8.08 -16.19 55.99
C GLY A 156 8.08 -14.78 56.56
N GLU A 157 7.21 -14.57 57.54
CA GLU A 157 7.38 -13.76 58.75
C GLU A 157 8.44 -12.63 58.83
N ASN A 158 7.92 -11.50 59.32
CA ASN A 158 8.40 -10.70 60.44
C ASN A 158 9.02 -9.32 60.20
N ASP A 159 8.28 -8.36 60.77
CA ASP A 159 8.71 -7.40 61.78
C ASP A 159 9.56 -6.19 61.38
N ASN A 160 8.85 -5.07 61.39
CA ASN A 160 9.03 -3.99 62.37
C ASN A 160 9.84 -2.75 61.95
N ASP A 161 9.22 -1.63 62.35
CA ASP A 161 9.78 -0.36 62.78
C ASP A 161 10.35 0.62 61.76
N GLY A 162 10.05 1.90 62.01
CA GLY A 162 10.74 3.03 61.42
C GLY A 162 9.83 4.00 60.69
N GLY A 163 8.99 4.71 61.45
CA GLY A 163 8.44 5.97 60.99
C GLY A 163 9.49 7.09 60.98
N ASP A 164 9.03 8.23 60.47
CA ASP A 164 9.61 9.58 60.53
C ASP A 164 10.48 10.04 59.35
N GLY A 165 10.15 11.22 58.84
CA GLY A 165 10.82 11.86 57.70
C GLY A 165 9.91 12.75 56.85
N THR A 166 9.41 13.82 57.43
CA THR A 166 8.85 15.01 56.76
C THR A 166 9.89 15.74 55.89
N GLU A 167 9.41 16.47 54.88
CA GLU A 167 9.88 17.76 54.30
C GLU A 167 9.44 17.79 52.81
N ASP A 168 8.47 18.58 52.35
CA ASP A 168 8.33 20.05 52.30
C ASP A 168 9.18 20.74 51.22
N ASP A 169 8.59 21.82 50.69
CA ASP A 169 9.07 22.82 49.74
C ASP A 169 9.01 22.53 48.22
N GLY A 170 8.13 23.28 47.54
CA GLY A 170 8.40 23.84 46.21
C GLY A 170 7.25 23.88 45.23
#